data_AF-A0A9X2ZQ32-F1
#
_entry.id   AF-A0A9X2ZQ32-F1
#
_cell.length_a   1.000
_cell.length_b   1.000
_cell.length_c   1.000
_cell.angle_alpha   90.00
_cell.angle_beta   90.00
_cell.angle_gamma   90.00
#
_symmetry.space_group_name_H-M   'P 1'
#
loop_
_entity.id
_entity.type
_entity.pdbx_description
1 polymer ?
#
loop_
_entity_poly.entity_id
_entity_poly.type
_entity_poly.pdbx_seq_one_letter_code
_entity_poly.pdbx_strand_id
1 'polypeptide(L)'
;MNNDQITNRIALLYLALQFCSEQMKMFTAGERICINQERFQWLHILSEPEAEPRPVSIAIEAKISNVIKLIETHKFKPSYEDPFNNEIVNTL
;
A
#
# COMPACT_ATOMS: atom_id res chain seq x y z
N MET A 1 6.42 14.63 4.10
CA MET A 1 5.40 14.56 3.03
C MET A 1 4.23 15.43 3.46
N ASN A 2 3.55 16.13 2.55
CA ASN A 2 2.30 16.83 2.85
C ASN A 2 1.08 15.87 2.77
N ASN A 3 -0.11 16.33 3.19
CA ASN A 3 -1.31 15.48 3.24
C ASN A 3 -1.67 14.84 1.89
N ASP A 4 -1.51 15.58 0.78
CA ASP A 4 -1.78 15.04 -0.56
C ASP A 4 -0.80 13.93 -0.93
N GLN A 5 0.49 14.11 -0.63
CA GLN A 5 1.51 13.09 -0.83
C GLN A 5 1.25 11.85 0.03
N ILE A 6 0.79 12.02 1.27
CA ILE A 6 0.46 10.92 2.18
C ILE A 6 -0.76 10.15 1.65
N THR A 7 -1.80 10.85 1.24
CA THR A 7 -3.02 10.28 0.63
C THR A 7 -2.68 9.46 -0.61
N ASN A 8 -1.86 10.02 -1.51
CA ASN A 8 -1.41 9.32 -2.71
C ASN A 8 -0.57 8.09 -2.37
N ARG A 9 0.26 8.16 -1.33
CA ARG A 9 1.04 7.00 -0.87
C ARG A 9 0.15 5.90 -0.31
N ILE A 10 -0.84 6.23 0.51
CA ILE A 10 -1.83 5.28 1.03
C ILE A 10 -2.55 4.56 -0.12
N ALA A 11 -3.02 5.31 -1.12
CA ALA A 11 -3.70 4.77 -2.29
C ALA A 11 -2.78 3.82 -3.10
N LEU A 12 -1.53 4.22 -3.30
CA LEU A 12 -0.54 3.42 -4.02
C LEU A 12 -0.22 2.09 -3.29
N LEU A 13 -0.05 2.14 -1.96
CA LEU A 13 0.20 0.95 -1.14
C LEU A 13 -1.01 0.01 -1.16
N TYR A 14 -2.22 0.55 -1.09
CA TYR A 14 -3.45 -0.22 -1.15
C TYR A 14 -3.63 -0.92 -2.51
N LEU A 15 -3.44 -0.16 -3.61
CA LEU A 15 -3.51 -0.70 -4.97
C LEU A 15 -2.51 -1.83 -5.21
N ALA A 16 -1.26 -1.67 -4.75
CA ALA A 16 -0.24 -2.70 -4.85
C ALA A 16 -0.63 -3.98 -4.12
N LEU A 17 -1.16 -3.87 -2.90
CA LEU A 17 -1.65 -5.02 -2.13
C LEU A 17 -2.83 -5.73 -2.81
N GLN A 18 -3.74 -4.94 -3.39
CA GLN A 18 -4.90 -5.48 -4.08
C GLN A 18 -4.52 -6.24 -5.35
N PHE A 19 -3.69 -5.63 -6.21
CA PHE A 19 -3.17 -6.30 -7.40
C PHE A 19 -2.46 -7.61 -7.03
N CYS A 20 -1.62 -7.59 -6.00
CA CYS A 20 -0.89 -8.78 -5.56
C CYS A 20 -1.76 -9.84 -4.85
N SER A 21 -3.00 -9.51 -4.49
CA SER A 21 -3.97 -10.46 -3.95
C SER A 21 -4.80 -11.10 -5.06
N GLU A 22 -5.17 -10.31 -6.06
CA GLU A 22 -6.10 -10.73 -7.12
C GLU A 22 -5.40 -11.37 -8.32
N GLN A 23 -4.20 -10.90 -8.68
CA GLN A 23 -3.56 -11.29 -9.95
C GLN A 23 -2.31 -12.13 -9.74
N MET A 24 -1.42 -11.74 -8.82
CA MET A 24 -0.10 -12.37 -8.66
C MET A 24 0.40 -12.30 -7.22
N LYS A 25 0.71 -13.45 -6.59
CA LYS A 25 1.28 -13.51 -5.23
C LYS A 25 2.76 -13.08 -5.21
N MET A 26 3.04 -11.79 -5.47
CA MET A 26 4.40 -11.24 -5.55
C MET A 26 5.00 -10.84 -4.19
N PHE A 27 4.14 -10.48 -3.23
CA PHE A 27 4.55 -10.18 -1.87
C PHE A 27 4.40 -11.43 -1.00
N THR A 28 5.43 -11.70 -0.21
CA THR A 28 5.34 -12.63 0.92
C THR A 28 4.41 -12.07 2.01
N ALA A 29 4.00 -12.92 2.95
CA ALA A 29 3.21 -12.48 4.09
C ALA A 29 3.91 -11.38 4.91
N GLY A 30 5.22 -11.51 5.15
CA GLY A 30 6.02 -10.49 5.85
C GLY A 30 6.06 -9.15 5.12
N GLU A 31 6.19 -9.17 3.79
CA GLU A 31 6.18 -7.94 2.99
C GLU A 31 4.82 -7.27 2.98
N ARG A 32 3.74 -8.04 2.90
CA ARG A 32 2.36 -7.52 3.05
C ARG A 32 2.17 -6.84 4.40
N ILE A 33 2.70 -7.42 5.48
CA ILE A 33 2.64 -6.84 6.82
C ILE A 33 3.36 -5.50 6.84
N CYS A 34 4.59 -5.42 6.33
CA CYS A 34 5.35 -4.16 6.28
C CYS A 34 4.64 -3.07 5.45
N ILE A 35 4.06 -3.42 4.30
CA ILE A 35 3.30 -2.48 3.46
C ILE A 35 2.04 -1.99 4.18
N ASN A 36 1.31 -2.89 4.85
CA ASN A 36 0.17 -2.52 5.68
C ASN A 36 0.58 -1.61 6.85
N GLN A 37 1.68 -1.91 7.54
CA GLN A 37 2.19 -1.08 8.63
C GLN A 37 2.52 0.34 8.17
N GLU A 38 3.16 0.47 7.00
CA GLU A 38 3.40 1.78 6.40
C GLU A 38 2.08 2.49 6.10
N ARG A 39 1.10 1.79 5.50
CA ARG A 39 -0.22 2.38 5.21
C ARG A 39 -0.92 2.89 6.47
N PHE A 40 -0.92 2.10 7.55
CA PHE A 40 -1.51 2.49 8.82
C PHE A 40 -0.77 3.63 9.52
N GLN A 41 0.55 3.68 9.40
CA GLN A 41 1.31 4.82 9.91
C GLN A 41 0.91 6.11 9.20
N TRP A 42 0.78 6.07 7.87
CA TRP A 42 0.34 7.23 7.11
C TRP A 42 -1.07 7.67 7.46
N LEU A 43 -1.99 6.72 7.67
CA LEU A 43 -3.33 7.01 8.17
C LEU A 43 -3.29 7.69 9.55
N HIS A 44 -2.43 7.21 10.45
CA HIS A 44 -2.25 7.80 11.78
C HIS A 44 -1.66 9.22 11.70
N ILE A 45 -0.67 9.46 10.85
CA ILE A 45 -0.08 10.79 10.66
C ILE A 45 -1.09 11.80 10.09
N LEU A 46 -2.05 11.37 9.26
CA LEU A 46 -3.14 12.24 8.82
C LEU A 46 -4.04 12.68 9.97
N SER A 47 -4.25 11.84 10.98
CA SER A 47 -5.02 12.19 12.18
C SER A 47 -4.20 12.89 13.27
N GLU A 48 -2.90 12.61 13.34
CA GLU A 48 -1.96 13.10 14.34
C GLU A 48 -0.69 13.59 13.62
N PRO A 49 -0.67 14.83 13.10
CA PRO A 49 0.44 15.34 12.28
C PRO A 49 1.79 15.43 12.99
N GLU A 50 1.79 15.42 14.33
CA GLU A 50 3.00 15.41 15.17
C GLU A 50 3.64 14.01 15.26
N ALA A 51 2.97 12.96 14.78
CA ALA A 51 3.52 11.61 14.79
C ALA A 51 4.68 11.47 13.81
N GLU A 52 5.77 10.83 14.25
CA GLU A 52 6.95 10.65 13.42
C GLU A 52 6.77 9.53 12.38
N PRO A 53 7.19 9.74 11.12
CA PRO A 53 7.25 8.67 10.12
C PRO A 53 8.35 7.65 10.46
N ARG A 54 8.11 6.37 10.15
CA ARG A 54 9.09 5.30 10.33
C ARG A 54 9.81 5.06 9.01
N PRO A 55 11.06 4.59 9.06
CA PRO A 55 11.80 4.26 7.86
C PRO A 55 11.09 3.15 7.07
N VAL A 56 10.99 3.35 5.76
CA VAL A 56 10.49 2.35 4.80
C VAL A 56 11.67 1.55 4.28
N SER A 57 11.51 0.23 4.16
CA SER A 57 12.55 -0.64 3.59
C SER A 57 12.75 -0.36 2.11
N ILE A 58 13.98 -0.06 1.71
CA ILE A 58 14.36 0.18 0.30
C ILE A 58 14.00 -1.04 -0.58
N ALA A 59 14.16 -2.26 -0.05
CA ALA A 59 13.81 -3.46 -0.78
C ALA A 59 12.30 -3.57 -1.05
N ILE A 60 11.48 -3.14 -0.09
CA ILE A 60 10.01 -3.09 -0.25
C ILE A 60 9.64 -2.01 -1.27
N GLU A 61 10.27 -0.83 -1.20
CA GLU A 61 10.04 0.26 -2.15
C GLU A 61 10.31 -0.15 -3.60
N ALA A 62 11.42 -0.87 -3.82
CA ALA A 62 11.77 -1.39 -5.13
C ALA A 62 10.72 -2.40 -5.65
N LYS A 63 10.20 -3.26 -4.76
CA LYS A 63 9.15 -4.22 -5.13
C LYS A 63 7.82 -3.52 -5.44
N ILE A 64 7.42 -2.54 -4.64
CA ILE A 64 6.23 -1.71 -4.91
C ILE A 64 6.36 -1.07 -6.29
N SER A 65 7.50 -0.43 -6.58
CA SER A 65 7.76 0.18 -7.89
C SER A 65 7.61 -0.81 -9.06
N ASN A 66 8.06 -2.05 -8.89
CA ASN A 66 7.89 -3.09 -9.91
C ASN A 66 6.43 -3.53 -10.05
N VAL A 67 5.69 -3.63 -8.94
CA VAL A 67 4.25 -3.96 -8.95
C VAL A 67 3.44 -2.89 -9.67
N ILE A 68 3.74 -1.60 -9.48
CA ILE A 68 3.05 -0.50 -10.17
C ILE A 68 3.23 -0.59 -11.69
N LYS A 69 4.45 -0.87 -12.17
CA LYS A 69 4.70 -1.10 -13.61
C LYS A 69 3.87 -2.27 -14.16
N LEU A 70 3.69 -3.33 -13.37
CA LEU A 70 2.87 -4.48 -13.75
C LEU A 70 1.38 -4.14 -13.78
N ILE A 71 0.88 -3.36 -12.81
CA ILE A 71 -0.50 -2.85 -12.80
C ILE A 71 -0.81 -2.09 -14.09
N GLU A 72 0.07 -1.17 -14.49
CA GLU A 72 -0.07 -0.40 -15.73
C GLU A 72 -0.07 -1.31 -16.96
N THR A 73 0.86 -2.27 -17.01
CA THR A 73 0.98 -3.24 -18.12
C THR A 73 -0.26 -4.11 -18.26
N HIS A 74 -0.84 -4.57 -17.14
CA HIS A 74 -2.02 -5.43 -17.12
C HIS A 74 -3.33 -4.65 -17.21
N LYS A 75 -3.28 -3.30 -17.22
CA LYS A 75 -4.47 -2.42 -17.16
C LYS A 75 -5.41 -2.83 -16.03
N PHE A 76 -4.82 -3.19 -14.88
CA PHE A 76 -5.57 -3.70 -13.74
C PHE A 76 -6.55 -2.65 -13.22
N LYS A 77 -7.76 -3.10 -12.87
CA LYS A 77 -8.79 -2.27 -12.22
C LYS A 77 -9.06 -2.87 -10.85
N PRO A 78 -8.80 -2.14 -9.76
CA PRO A 78 -9.04 -2.65 -8.41
C PRO A 78 -10.52 -2.92 -8.18
N SER A 79 -10.82 -4.02 -7.49
CA SER A 79 -12.18 -4.37 -7.04
C SER A 79 -12.70 -3.47 -5.91
N TYR A 80 -11.81 -2.74 -5.22
CA TYR A 80 -12.11 -1.84 -4.12
C TYR A 80 -11.51 -0.48 -4.43
N GLU A 81 -12.36 0.54 -4.50
CA GLU A 81 -11.93 1.87 -4.91
C GLU A 81 -11.50 2.76 -3.74
N ASP A 82 -11.89 2.43 -2.50
CA ASP A 82 -11.58 3.22 -1.32
C ASP A 82 -10.33 2.71 -0.58
N PRO A 83 -9.17 3.39 -0.70
CA PRO A 83 -7.94 2.99 -0.03
C PRO A 83 -7.91 3.33 1.47
N PHE A 84 -8.94 4.01 1.97
CA PHE A 84 -9.14 4.34 3.39
C PHE A 84 -10.09 3.36 4.08
N ASN A 85 -10.71 2.45 3.33
CA ASN A 85 -11.57 1.44 3.91
C ASN A 85 -10.73 0.36 4.62
N ASN A 86 -10.97 0.20 5.92
CA ASN A 86 -10.21 -0.67 6.81
C ASN A 86 -10.74 -2.10 6.88
N GLU A 87 -11.68 -2.48 6.00
CA GLU A 87 -12.18 -3.86 5.95
C GLU A 87 -11.05 -4.80 5.52
N ILE A 88 -10.42 -5.41 6.52
CA ILE A 88 -9.45 -6.48 6.37
C ILE A 88 -10.18 -7.65 5.72
N VAL A 89 -10.03 -7.81 4.40
CA VAL A 89 -10.46 -9.04 3.73
C VAL A 89 -9.52 -10.15 4.22
N ASN A 90 -9.95 -10.82 5.29
CA ASN A 90 -9.37 -12.06 5.81
C ASN A 90 -9.47 -13.12 4.71
N THR A 91 -8.47 -13.17 3.85
CA THR A 91 -8.21 -14.33 2.99
C THR A 91 -6.77 -14.75 3.27
N LEU A 92 -6.64 -15.61 4.27
CA LEU A 92 -5.50 -16.50 4.47
C LEU A 92 -5.58 -17.64 3.44
#